data_AF-A0A5F1S6U3-F1
#
_entry.id   AF-A0A5F1S6U3-F1
#
_cell.length_a   1.000
_cell.length_b   1.000
_cell.length_c   1.000
_cell.angle_alpha   90.00
_cell.angle_beta   90.00
_cell.angle_gamma   90.00
#
_symmetry.space_group_name_H-M   'P 1'
#
loop_
_entity.id
_entity.type
_entity.pdbx_description
1 polymer ?
#
loop_
_entity_poly.entity_id
_entity_poly.type
_entity_poly.pdbx_seq_one_letter_code
_entity_poly.pdbx_strand_id
1 'polypeptide(L)'
;MQDQITPGNLLRTMRANPPLVQCITNFVAMNIAANVMLAAGASPAMVHAEEEADEFAAISGALTINIGTLSADWLAGMLKAAQSANNAGKPWVLDPVAHYATAFRRDAITRLLELKPAIIRGNASEIIALAGGTSRGQGVDSRDAVEQAEDSARQLAQKHGCIVAVTGATDFVTDGQKAKRIAGGSPLMPQVTALGCSLTCLVGAFAAAAPDDPFDATIAALTVFAVAGQQAGADAEGPGSFSWRFLDALTGLTPETLDRDARISAA
;
A
#
# COMPACT_ATOMS: atom_id res chain seq x y z
N MET A 1 8.15 15.35 26.49
CA MET A 1 8.94 14.51 25.57
C MET A 1 8.14 14.52 24.29
N GLN A 2 8.59 15.18 23.22
CA GLN A 2 7.88 15.10 21.94
C GLN A 2 7.92 13.63 21.53
N ASP A 3 6.77 12.97 21.46
CA ASP A 3 6.70 11.58 21.05
C ASP A 3 7.27 11.48 19.65
N GLN A 4 8.43 10.83 19.54
CA GLN A 4 9.10 10.63 18.27
C GLN A 4 8.20 9.75 17.39
N ILE A 5 7.90 10.20 16.18
CA ILE A 5 7.17 9.39 15.19
C ILE A 5 8.10 8.24 14.78
N THR A 6 7.81 7.04 15.26
CA THR A 6 8.51 5.80 14.91
C THR A 6 7.52 4.78 14.35
N PRO A 7 7.97 3.82 13.52
CA PRO A 7 7.13 2.71 13.07
C PRO A 7 6.44 1.97 14.22
N GLY A 8 7.15 1.71 15.32
CA GLY A 8 6.63 1.06 16.52
C GLY A 8 5.51 1.85 17.18
N ASN A 9 5.70 3.15 17.37
CA ASN A 9 4.65 4.02 17.93
C ASN A 9 3.41 4.07 17.03
N LEU A 10 3.58 4.15 15.71
CA LEU A 10 2.46 4.12 14.77
C LEU A 10 1.73 2.76 14.77
N LEU A 11 2.45 1.65 14.87
CA LEU A 11 1.86 0.32 15.05
C LEU A 11 1.04 0.24 16.35
N ARG A 12 1.57 0.79 17.44
CA ARG A 12 0.86 0.87 18.73
C ARG A 12 -0.43 1.66 18.59
N THR A 13 -0.38 2.84 17.98
CA THR A 13 -1.54 3.70 17.76
C THR A 13 -2.61 3.01 16.92
N MET A 14 -2.22 2.40 15.79
CA MET A 14 -3.14 1.67 14.92
C MET A 14 -3.82 0.52 15.68
N ARG A 15 -3.09 -0.26 16.48
CA ARG A 15 -3.66 -1.38 17.24
C ARG A 15 -4.52 -0.95 18.43
N ALA A 16 -4.22 0.21 19.04
CA ALA A 16 -5.02 0.75 20.13
C ALA A 16 -6.41 1.21 19.65
N ASN A 17 -6.49 1.72 18.42
CA ASN A 17 -7.74 2.11 17.77
C ASN A 17 -7.79 1.53 16.35
N PRO A 18 -8.12 0.22 16.19
CA PRO A 18 -8.12 -0.46 14.90
C PRO A 18 -8.97 0.30 13.86
N PRO A 19 -8.35 0.91 12.83
CA PRO A 19 -9.08 1.73 11.89
C PRO A 19 -9.91 0.84 10.96
N LEU A 20 -11.16 1.25 10.71
CA LEU A 20 -11.98 0.70 9.65
C LEU A 20 -11.44 1.18 8.30
N VAL A 21 -11.05 0.26 7.42
CA VAL A 21 -10.55 0.58 6.09
C VAL A 21 -11.45 -0.05 5.03
N GLN A 22 -11.98 0.78 4.15
CA GLN A 22 -12.67 0.29 2.96
C GLN A 22 -11.63 -0.17 1.94
N CYS A 23 -11.77 -1.40 1.46
CA CYS A 23 -10.87 -2.01 0.51
C CYS A 23 -11.62 -2.36 -0.77
N ILE A 24 -11.48 -1.50 -1.79
CA ILE A 24 -11.93 -1.79 -3.15
C ILE A 24 -10.75 -2.40 -3.90
N THR A 25 -10.55 -3.70 -3.69
CA THR A 25 -9.41 -4.46 -4.22
C THR A 25 -9.81 -5.55 -5.20
N ASN A 26 -8.83 -6.15 -5.86
CA ASN A 26 -9.08 -7.19 -6.84
C ASN A 26 -9.51 -8.53 -6.21
N PHE A 27 -10.20 -9.37 -6.98
CA PHE A 27 -10.72 -10.67 -6.52
C PHE A 27 -9.64 -11.60 -5.96
N VAL A 28 -8.42 -11.55 -6.50
CA VAL A 28 -7.29 -12.39 -6.07
C VAL A 28 -6.79 -11.95 -4.68
N ALA A 29 -6.96 -10.68 -4.33
CA ALA A 29 -6.42 -10.09 -3.12
C ALA A 29 -7.40 -10.02 -1.95
N MET A 30 -8.73 -10.07 -2.17
CA MET A 30 -9.72 -9.82 -1.12
C MET A 30 -9.47 -10.57 0.19
N ASN A 31 -9.39 -11.91 0.14
CA ASN A 31 -9.20 -12.72 1.35
C ASN A 31 -7.81 -12.51 1.98
N ILE A 32 -6.77 -12.44 1.15
CA ILE A 32 -5.38 -12.28 1.60
C ILE A 32 -5.19 -10.92 2.28
N ALA A 33 -5.67 -9.85 1.66
CA ALA A 33 -5.62 -8.50 2.19
C ALA A 33 -6.40 -8.39 3.51
N ALA A 34 -7.61 -8.96 3.59
CA ALA A 34 -8.37 -8.97 4.83
C ALA A 34 -7.59 -9.67 5.97
N ASN A 35 -7.04 -10.86 5.71
CA ASN A 35 -6.28 -11.60 6.72
C ASN A 35 -5.00 -10.87 7.15
N VAL A 36 -4.27 -10.25 6.20
CA VAL A 36 -3.09 -9.43 6.50
C VAL A 36 -3.46 -8.25 7.40
N MET A 37 -4.55 -7.54 7.10
CA MET A 37 -5.01 -6.41 7.90
C MET A 37 -5.44 -6.84 9.31
N LEU A 38 -6.22 -7.91 9.40
CA LEU A 38 -6.65 -8.47 10.69
C LEU A 38 -5.45 -8.91 11.54
N ALA A 39 -4.49 -9.63 10.95
CA ALA A 39 -3.26 -10.05 11.62
C ALA A 39 -2.40 -8.86 12.08
N ALA A 40 -2.33 -7.79 11.29
CA ALA A 40 -1.65 -6.56 11.69
C ALA A 40 -2.39 -5.80 12.81
N GLY A 41 -3.70 -6.00 12.96
CA GLY A 41 -4.56 -5.38 13.98
C GLY A 41 -5.42 -4.22 13.48
N ALA A 42 -5.74 -4.19 12.18
CA ALA A 42 -6.68 -3.25 11.56
C ALA A 42 -8.03 -3.91 11.24
N SER A 43 -9.03 -3.13 10.82
CA SER A 43 -10.38 -3.62 10.50
C SER A 43 -10.69 -3.45 9.00
N PRO A 44 -10.51 -4.48 8.16
CA PRO A 44 -10.82 -4.42 6.72
C PRO A 44 -12.33 -4.55 6.43
N ALA A 45 -12.81 -3.85 5.40
CA ALA A 45 -14.13 -4.05 4.82
C ALA A 45 -14.08 -4.02 3.28
N MET A 46 -14.43 -5.14 2.64
CA MET A 46 -14.32 -5.34 1.18
C MET A 46 -15.57 -4.83 0.44
N VAL A 47 -15.89 -3.55 0.60
CA VAL A 47 -17.12 -2.91 0.08
C VAL A 47 -16.81 -2.17 -1.22
N HIS A 48 -17.35 -2.65 -2.34
CA HIS A 48 -17.01 -2.19 -3.70
C HIS A 48 -18.22 -1.86 -4.58
N ALA A 49 -19.43 -2.29 -4.19
CA ALA A 49 -20.63 -2.09 -4.99
C ALA A 49 -20.97 -0.60 -5.11
N GLU A 50 -21.31 -0.16 -6.31
CA GLU A 50 -21.55 1.26 -6.63
C GLU A 50 -22.64 1.89 -5.74
N GLU A 51 -23.58 1.06 -5.30
CA GLU A 51 -24.76 1.42 -4.52
C GLU A 51 -24.45 1.79 -3.06
N GLU A 52 -23.33 1.34 -2.51
CA GLU A 52 -22.95 1.57 -1.10
C GLU A 52 -21.53 2.08 -0.91
N ALA A 53 -20.69 2.08 -1.96
CA ALA A 53 -19.27 2.35 -1.83
C ALA A 53 -18.94 3.78 -1.35
N ASP A 54 -19.75 4.78 -1.71
CA ASP A 54 -19.59 6.16 -1.25
C ASP A 54 -20.06 6.38 0.20
N GLU A 55 -21.20 5.81 0.58
CA GLU A 55 -21.70 5.86 1.96
C GLU A 55 -20.67 5.23 2.92
N PHE A 56 -20.11 4.09 2.53
CA PHE A 56 -19.12 3.40 3.33
C PHE A 56 -17.78 4.16 3.41
N ALA A 57 -17.36 4.80 2.32
CA ALA A 57 -16.13 5.59 2.29
C ALA A 57 -16.16 6.74 3.30
N ALA A 58 -17.29 7.42 3.44
CA ALA A 58 -17.45 8.56 4.34
C ALA A 58 -17.27 8.19 5.82
N ILE A 59 -17.66 6.97 6.22
CA ILE A 59 -17.56 6.50 7.60
C ILE A 59 -16.26 5.74 7.89
N SER A 60 -15.55 5.29 6.85
CA SER A 60 -14.26 4.62 7.00
C SER A 60 -13.18 5.57 7.51
N GLY A 61 -12.14 5.02 8.15
CA GLY A 61 -10.93 5.75 8.50
C GLY A 61 -10.05 6.05 7.29
N ALA A 62 -10.03 5.15 6.30
CA ALA A 62 -9.36 5.32 5.01
C ALA A 62 -10.00 4.44 3.93
N LEU A 63 -9.73 4.79 2.68
CA LEU A 63 -10.08 4.01 1.50
C LEU A 63 -8.83 3.48 0.80
N THR A 64 -8.90 2.27 0.27
CA THR A 64 -7.84 1.72 -0.59
C THR A 64 -8.44 1.22 -1.89
N ILE A 65 -7.84 1.62 -3.01
CA ILE A 65 -8.29 1.27 -4.36
C ILE A 65 -7.17 0.52 -5.08
N ASN A 66 -7.47 -0.68 -5.54
CA ASN A 66 -6.59 -1.49 -6.35
C ASN A 66 -7.33 -1.98 -7.62
N ILE A 67 -6.74 -1.73 -8.79
CA ILE A 67 -7.39 -2.00 -10.08
C ILE A 67 -7.07 -3.39 -10.68
N GLY A 68 -6.58 -4.34 -9.89
CA GLY A 68 -6.02 -5.61 -10.37
C GLY A 68 -6.97 -6.45 -11.24
N THR A 69 -8.25 -6.54 -10.89
CA THR A 69 -9.30 -7.25 -11.66
C THR A 69 -10.45 -6.30 -12.04
N LEU A 70 -10.09 -5.14 -12.59
CA LEU A 70 -11.03 -4.06 -12.90
C LEU A 70 -12.16 -4.47 -13.86
N SER A 71 -13.38 -4.00 -13.56
CA SER A 71 -14.52 -3.97 -14.48
C SER A 71 -15.16 -2.57 -14.49
N ALA A 72 -16.15 -2.33 -15.35
CA ALA A 72 -16.86 -1.06 -15.40
C ALA A 72 -17.58 -0.73 -14.08
N ASP A 73 -18.33 -1.68 -13.53
CA ASP A 73 -19.09 -1.50 -12.27
C ASP A 73 -18.14 -1.24 -11.09
N TRP A 74 -17.02 -1.97 -11.06
CA TRP A 74 -15.95 -1.74 -10.09
C TRP A 74 -15.37 -0.34 -10.18
N LEU A 75 -15.10 0.16 -11.39
CA LEU A 75 -14.60 1.51 -11.59
C LEU A 75 -15.62 2.57 -11.14
N ALA A 76 -16.92 2.35 -11.39
CA ALA A 76 -17.98 3.25 -10.93
C ALA A 76 -17.99 3.37 -9.39
N GLY A 77 -17.92 2.23 -8.68
CA GLY A 77 -17.80 2.20 -7.22
C GLY A 77 -16.51 2.86 -6.72
N MET A 78 -15.36 2.59 -7.36
CA MET A 78 -14.07 3.22 -7.00
C MET A 78 -14.12 4.74 -7.08
N LEU A 79 -14.68 5.29 -8.16
CA LEU A 79 -14.74 6.75 -8.36
C LEU A 79 -15.68 7.42 -7.35
N LYS A 80 -16.84 6.82 -7.07
CA LYS A 80 -17.77 7.30 -6.05
C LYS A 80 -17.15 7.27 -4.65
N ALA A 81 -16.51 6.16 -4.29
CA ALA A 81 -15.82 6.03 -3.00
C ALA A 81 -14.68 7.04 -2.84
N ALA A 82 -13.83 7.22 -3.85
CA ALA A 82 -12.73 8.19 -3.79
C ALA A 82 -13.25 9.63 -3.67
N GLN A 83 -14.30 9.99 -4.41
CA GLN A 83 -14.94 11.30 -4.28
C GLN A 83 -15.53 11.52 -2.87
N SER A 84 -16.19 10.51 -2.30
CA SER A 84 -16.76 10.57 -0.95
C SER A 84 -15.68 10.65 0.14
N ALA A 85 -14.61 9.86 0.02
CA ALA A 85 -13.45 9.91 0.91
C ALA A 85 -12.85 11.32 0.94
N ASN A 86 -12.64 11.96 -0.23
CA ASN A 86 -12.17 13.34 -0.31
C ASN A 86 -13.12 14.32 0.38
N ASN A 87 -14.43 14.20 0.14
CA ASN A 87 -15.44 15.09 0.76
C ASN A 87 -15.46 14.96 2.29
N ALA A 88 -15.23 13.76 2.81
CA ALA A 88 -15.18 13.45 4.24
C ALA A 88 -13.78 13.66 4.86
N GLY A 89 -12.79 14.12 4.09
CA GLY A 89 -11.42 14.33 4.56
C GLY A 89 -10.70 13.03 4.94
N LYS A 90 -11.08 11.90 4.35
CA LYS A 90 -10.46 10.59 4.59
C LYS A 90 -9.30 10.36 3.62
N PRO A 91 -8.11 9.94 4.09
CA PRO A 91 -7.02 9.61 3.20
C PRO A 91 -7.39 8.37 2.37
N TRP A 92 -6.91 8.32 1.13
CA TRP A 92 -7.06 7.13 0.31
C TRP A 92 -5.80 6.77 -0.48
N VAL A 93 -5.60 5.46 -0.66
CA VAL A 93 -4.41 4.86 -1.26
C VAL A 93 -4.74 4.26 -2.61
N LEU A 94 -3.95 4.59 -3.63
CA LEU A 94 -4.06 4.04 -4.97
C LEU A 94 -2.97 3.01 -5.26
N ASP A 95 -3.38 1.83 -5.74
CA ASP A 95 -2.52 0.77 -6.24
C ASP A 95 -2.81 0.54 -7.74
N PRO A 96 -1.98 1.10 -8.64
CA PRO A 96 -2.24 1.17 -10.07
C PRO A 96 -1.84 -0.14 -10.79
N VAL A 97 -2.19 -1.30 -10.23
CA VAL A 97 -1.76 -2.61 -10.71
C VAL A 97 -1.91 -2.76 -12.22
N ALA A 98 -0.76 -2.95 -12.89
CA ALA A 98 -0.67 -3.14 -14.34
C ALA A 98 -1.47 -2.09 -15.15
N HIS A 99 -1.56 -0.84 -14.69
CA HIS A 99 -2.41 0.19 -15.30
C HIS A 99 -2.10 0.47 -16.77
N TYR A 100 -0.86 0.28 -17.17
CA TYR A 100 -0.38 0.52 -18.53
C TYR A 100 -0.82 -0.56 -19.53
N ALA A 101 -1.28 -1.73 -19.07
CA ALA A 101 -1.49 -2.91 -19.91
C ALA A 101 -2.60 -2.74 -20.96
N THR A 102 -3.67 -1.99 -20.66
CA THR A 102 -4.81 -1.82 -21.57
C THR A 102 -5.34 -0.39 -21.56
N ALA A 103 -6.04 0.02 -22.62
CA ALA A 103 -6.62 1.36 -22.70
C ALA A 103 -7.62 1.63 -21.57
N PHE A 104 -8.45 0.64 -21.22
CA PHE A 104 -9.41 0.74 -20.12
C PHE A 104 -8.73 1.01 -18.77
N ARG A 105 -7.63 0.31 -18.47
CA ARG A 105 -6.85 0.54 -17.23
C ARG A 105 -6.19 1.90 -17.20
N ARG A 106 -5.70 2.40 -18.34
CA ARG A 106 -5.10 3.75 -18.44
C ARG A 106 -6.14 4.84 -18.21
N ASP A 107 -7.33 4.72 -18.80
CA ASP A 107 -8.45 5.64 -18.57
C ASP A 107 -8.86 5.66 -17.08
N ALA A 108 -9.06 4.48 -16.51
CA ALA A 108 -9.44 4.32 -15.11
C ALA A 108 -8.45 5.01 -14.15
N ILE A 109 -7.15 4.77 -14.33
CA ILE A 109 -6.12 5.43 -13.50
C ILE A 109 -6.06 6.93 -13.72
N THR A 110 -6.28 7.42 -14.94
CA THR A 110 -6.32 8.86 -15.20
C THR A 110 -7.43 9.52 -14.38
N ARG A 111 -8.64 8.94 -14.43
CA ARG A 111 -9.80 9.43 -13.67
C ARG A 111 -9.61 9.32 -12.16
N LEU A 112 -8.97 8.25 -11.68
CA LEU A 112 -8.68 8.10 -10.24
C LEU A 112 -7.62 9.10 -9.76
N LEU A 113 -6.60 9.39 -10.56
CA LEU A 113 -5.57 10.38 -10.20
C LEU A 113 -6.13 11.82 -10.13
N GLU A 114 -7.16 12.14 -10.91
CA GLU A 114 -7.87 13.43 -10.81
C GLU A 114 -8.54 13.60 -9.44
N LEU A 115 -8.89 12.49 -8.76
CA LEU A 115 -9.43 12.46 -7.40
C LEU A 115 -8.33 12.50 -6.32
N LYS A 116 -7.06 12.77 -6.68
CA LYS A 116 -5.97 13.11 -5.75
C LYS A 116 -5.80 12.11 -4.59
N PRO A 117 -5.31 10.89 -4.84
CA PRO A 117 -4.94 9.97 -3.77
C PRO A 117 -3.92 10.59 -2.82
N ALA A 118 -4.05 10.32 -1.52
CA ALA A 118 -3.08 10.76 -0.52
C ALA A 118 -1.75 10.00 -0.68
N ILE A 119 -1.83 8.73 -1.08
CA ILE A 119 -0.69 7.83 -1.25
C ILE A 119 -0.87 7.01 -2.53
N ILE A 120 0.18 6.94 -3.36
CA ILE A 120 0.27 6.02 -4.49
C ILE A 120 1.33 4.98 -4.16
N ARG A 121 0.98 3.71 -4.26
CA ARG A 121 1.94 2.61 -4.10
C ARG A 121 1.95 1.75 -5.34
N GLY A 122 3.13 1.42 -5.85
CA GLY A 122 3.30 0.48 -6.95
C GLY A 122 4.69 -0.16 -6.95
N ASN A 123 4.91 -1.12 -7.85
CA ASN A 123 6.26 -1.57 -8.16
C ASN A 123 7.00 -0.55 -9.06
N ALA A 124 8.30 -0.74 -9.27
CA ALA A 124 9.13 0.19 -10.06
C ALA A 124 8.58 0.42 -11.48
N SER A 125 8.21 -0.65 -12.19
CA SER A 125 7.70 -0.57 -13.56
C SER A 125 6.36 0.15 -13.65
N GLU A 126 5.45 -0.06 -12.69
CA GLU A 126 4.19 0.67 -12.57
C GLU A 126 4.42 2.16 -12.32
N ILE A 127 5.32 2.52 -11.41
CA ILE A 127 5.60 3.92 -11.08
C ILE A 127 6.29 4.65 -12.25
N ILE A 128 7.24 4.01 -12.95
CA ILE A 128 7.87 4.56 -14.16
C ILE A 128 6.82 4.81 -15.24
N ALA A 129 5.96 3.82 -15.51
CA ALA A 129 4.91 3.95 -16.51
C ALA A 129 3.86 5.00 -16.14
N LEU A 130 3.54 5.15 -14.84
CA LEU A 130 2.61 6.16 -14.35
C LEU A 130 3.14 7.59 -14.50
N ALA A 131 4.46 7.77 -14.39
CA ALA A 131 5.12 9.05 -14.65
C ALA A 131 5.21 9.40 -16.16
N GLY A 132 4.75 8.51 -17.05
CA GLY A 132 4.84 8.68 -18.50
C GLY A 132 6.18 8.22 -19.10
N GLY A 133 7.03 7.56 -18.31
CA GLY A 133 8.26 6.94 -18.78
C GLY A 133 8.01 5.59 -19.45
N THR A 134 8.96 5.15 -20.26
CA THR A 134 8.95 3.80 -20.83
C THR A 134 9.68 2.85 -19.89
N SER A 135 8.97 1.94 -19.23
CA SER A 135 9.59 0.84 -18.48
C SER A 135 10.44 -0.02 -19.42
N ARG A 136 11.61 -0.47 -18.96
CA ARG A 136 12.47 -1.39 -19.73
C ARG A 136 12.03 -2.84 -19.59
N GLY A 137 11.14 -3.12 -18.63
CA GLY A 137 10.50 -4.41 -18.42
C GLY A 137 9.34 -4.65 -19.38
N GLN A 138 9.59 -5.28 -20.53
CA GLN A 138 8.52 -5.88 -21.31
C GLN A 138 8.11 -7.21 -20.66
N GLY A 139 6.97 -7.20 -19.95
CA GLY A 139 6.36 -8.37 -19.29
C GLY A 139 5.94 -8.08 -17.85
N VAL A 140 4.98 -8.86 -17.31
CA VAL A 140 4.62 -8.81 -15.87
C VAL A 140 5.76 -9.31 -14.96
N ASP A 141 6.76 -9.98 -15.53
CA ASP A 141 7.84 -10.66 -14.80
C ASP A 141 9.22 -9.96 -14.90
N SER A 142 9.43 -9.03 -15.83
CA SER A 142 10.67 -8.23 -15.92
C SER A 142 10.53 -6.98 -15.03
N ARG A 143 11.01 -7.08 -13.80
CA ARG A 143 10.86 -6.01 -12.80
C ARG A 143 12.04 -5.05 -12.87
N ASP A 144 11.75 -3.77 -13.13
CA ASP A 144 12.74 -2.70 -12.98
C ASP A 144 13.23 -2.63 -11.52
N ALA A 145 14.47 -2.20 -11.32
CA ALA A 145 15.00 -1.96 -9.98
C ALA A 145 14.37 -0.69 -9.39
N VAL A 146 14.24 -0.63 -8.06
CA VAL A 146 13.58 0.51 -7.38
C VAL A 146 14.31 1.83 -7.66
N GLU A 147 15.65 1.78 -7.73
CA GLU A 147 16.52 2.91 -8.04
C GLU A 147 16.17 3.56 -9.39
N GLN A 148 15.67 2.78 -10.36
CA GLN A 148 15.27 3.28 -11.68
C GLN A 148 13.96 4.07 -11.65
N ALA A 149 13.15 3.88 -10.61
CA ALA A 149 11.86 4.53 -10.45
C ALA A 149 11.88 5.73 -9.50
N GLU A 150 13.00 6.01 -8.81
CA GLU A 150 13.06 7.07 -7.79
C GLU A 150 12.74 8.47 -8.36
N ASP A 151 13.30 8.81 -9.53
CA ASP A 151 13.00 10.09 -10.18
C ASP A 151 11.53 10.18 -10.61
N SER A 152 10.97 9.07 -11.13
CA SER A 152 9.56 8.98 -11.50
C SER A 152 8.65 9.14 -10.28
N ALA A 153 9.01 8.53 -9.16
CA ALA A 153 8.29 8.63 -7.90
C ALA A 153 8.30 10.07 -7.36
N ARG A 154 9.46 10.75 -7.38
CA ARG A 154 9.57 12.15 -6.94
C ARG A 154 8.72 13.08 -7.81
N GLN A 155 8.75 12.89 -9.13
CA GLN A 155 7.94 13.67 -10.07
C GLN A 155 6.44 13.47 -9.84
N LEU A 156 6.01 12.22 -9.65
CA LEU A 156 4.60 11.91 -9.35
C LEU A 156 4.15 12.50 -8.01
N ALA A 157 4.97 12.38 -6.98
CA ALA A 157 4.70 12.94 -5.66
C ALA A 157 4.52 14.47 -5.73
N GLN A 158 5.41 15.17 -6.42
CA GLN A 158 5.31 16.63 -6.64
C GLN A 158 4.08 17.01 -7.47
N LYS A 159 3.83 16.29 -8.58
CA LYS A 159 2.73 16.57 -9.51
C LYS A 159 1.36 16.40 -8.85
N HIS A 160 1.19 15.36 -8.05
CA HIS A 160 -0.09 15.02 -7.43
C HIS A 160 -0.22 15.50 -5.98
N GLY A 161 0.86 16.02 -5.37
CA GLY A 161 0.86 16.45 -3.97
C GLY A 161 0.61 15.29 -3.01
N CYS A 162 1.19 14.13 -3.28
CA CYS A 162 0.92 12.88 -2.57
C CYS A 162 2.22 12.17 -2.18
N ILE A 163 2.11 11.13 -1.35
CA ILE A 163 3.22 10.23 -1.06
C ILE A 163 3.30 9.16 -2.15
N VAL A 164 4.50 8.85 -2.63
CA VAL A 164 4.72 7.73 -3.55
C VAL A 164 5.63 6.70 -2.90
N ALA A 165 5.15 5.46 -2.85
CA ALA A 165 5.89 4.28 -2.40
C ALA A 165 6.19 3.35 -3.58
N VAL A 166 7.47 3.16 -3.87
CA VAL A 166 7.97 2.19 -4.84
C VAL A 166 8.45 0.96 -4.09
N THR A 167 7.85 -0.19 -4.37
CA THR A 167 8.21 -1.43 -3.67
C THR A 167 9.11 -2.35 -4.50
N GLY A 168 10.03 -3.02 -3.83
CA GLY A 168 10.98 -3.96 -4.43
C GLY A 168 11.79 -4.71 -3.38
N ALA A 169 13.07 -5.02 -3.67
CA ALA A 169 13.97 -5.63 -2.68
C ALA A 169 14.36 -4.66 -1.56
N THR A 170 14.51 -3.39 -1.92
CA THR A 170 14.58 -2.25 -1.00
C THR A 170 13.51 -1.28 -1.44
N ASP A 171 12.53 -1.01 -0.59
CA ASP A 171 11.46 -0.09 -0.92
C ASP A 171 11.95 1.37 -0.83
N PHE A 172 11.29 2.27 -1.56
CA PHE A 172 11.56 3.70 -1.57
C PHE A 172 10.27 4.48 -1.37
N VAL A 173 10.26 5.44 -0.45
CA VAL A 173 9.11 6.30 -0.15
C VAL A 173 9.53 7.76 -0.27
N THR A 174 8.74 8.58 -0.98
CA THR A 174 8.98 10.02 -1.13
C THR A 174 7.69 10.83 -1.09
N ASP A 175 7.77 12.06 -0.57
CA ASP A 175 6.74 13.11 -0.73
C ASP A 175 7.10 14.09 -1.86
N GLY A 176 8.14 13.79 -2.64
CA GLY A 176 8.68 14.65 -3.67
C GLY A 176 9.80 15.59 -3.21
N GLN A 177 9.99 15.79 -1.90
CA GLN A 177 11.06 16.62 -1.34
C GLN A 177 12.06 15.78 -0.54
N LYS A 178 11.57 15.00 0.43
CA LYS A 178 12.34 14.04 1.21
C LYS A 178 12.02 12.61 0.76
N ALA A 179 12.92 11.69 1.12
CA ALA A 179 12.72 10.29 0.82
C ALA A 179 13.44 9.38 1.83
N LYS A 180 12.94 8.15 1.94
CA LYS A 180 13.49 7.08 2.79
C LYS A 180 13.53 5.77 2.01
N ARG A 181 14.50 4.93 2.34
CA ARG A 181 14.56 3.54 1.88
C ARG A 181 14.26 2.59 3.03
N ILE A 182 13.52 1.52 2.75
CA ILE A 182 13.20 0.47 3.72
C ILE A 182 13.70 -0.87 3.17
N ALA A 183 14.61 -1.51 3.90
CA ALA A 183 15.12 -2.84 3.55
C ALA A 183 14.52 -3.92 4.46
N GLY A 184 14.50 -5.16 3.98
CA GLY A 184 14.00 -6.32 4.72
C GLY A 184 13.16 -7.21 3.82
N GLY A 185 12.19 -7.91 4.41
CA GLY A 185 11.33 -8.84 3.68
C GLY A 185 12.02 -10.18 3.42
N SER A 186 11.49 -10.92 2.45
CA SER A 186 11.94 -12.26 2.09
C SER A 186 11.82 -12.50 0.58
N PRO A 187 12.75 -13.25 -0.04
CA PRO A 187 12.64 -13.66 -1.44
C PRO A 187 11.44 -14.59 -1.73
N LEU A 188 10.74 -15.07 -0.70
CA LEU A 188 9.48 -15.80 -0.83
C LEU A 188 8.26 -14.88 -1.05
N MET A 189 8.34 -13.60 -0.67
CA MET A 189 7.21 -12.67 -0.79
C MET A 189 6.73 -12.49 -2.24
N PRO A 190 7.61 -12.36 -3.26
CA PRO A 190 7.18 -12.32 -4.65
C PRO A 190 6.48 -13.59 -5.15
N GLN A 191 6.61 -14.71 -4.43
CA GLN A 191 6.07 -16.02 -4.81
C GLN A 191 4.68 -16.29 -4.19
N VAL A 192 4.18 -15.37 -3.35
CA VAL A 192 2.84 -15.43 -2.78
C VAL A 192 1.99 -14.34 -3.42
N THR A 193 0.91 -14.76 -4.08
CA THR A 193 0.01 -13.82 -4.77
C THR A 193 -0.58 -12.78 -3.82
N ALA A 194 -0.89 -11.61 -4.36
CA ALA A 194 -1.57 -10.52 -3.67
C ALA A 194 -0.92 -9.98 -2.39
N LEU A 195 0.29 -10.40 -2.00
CA LEU A 195 1.02 -9.76 -0.88
C LEU A 195 1.25 -8.27 -1.16
N GLY A 196 1.61 -7.92 -2.39
CA GLY A 196 1.65 -6.52 -2.83
C GLY A 196 0.31 -5.82 -2.56
N CYS A 197 -0.79 -6.31 -3.10
CA CYS A 197 -2.10 -5.70 -2.92
C CYS A 197 -2.52 -5.58 -1.44
N SER A 198 -2.14 -6.55 -0.59
CA SER A 198 -2.41 -6.50 0.84
C SER A 198 -1.64 -5.39 1.57
N LEU A 199 -0.40 -5.11 1.15
CA LEU A 199 0.37 -4.00 1.69
C LEU A 199 -0.29 -2.65 1.38
N THR A 200 -0.93 -2.47 0.22
CA THR A 200 -1.72 -1.26 -0.07
C THR A 200 -2.83 -1.05 0.97
N CYS A 201 -3.52 -2.13 1.33
CA CYS A 201 -4.60 -2.10 2.32
C CYS A 201 -4.05 -1.74 3.72
N LEU A 202 -2.89 -2.30 4.07
CA LEU A 202 -2.19 -1.97 5.32
C LEU A 202 -1.69 -0.53 5.36
N VAL A 203 -1.18 0.01 4.25
CA VAL A 203 -0.83 1.44 4.13
C VAL A 203 -2.05 2.31 4.42
N GLY A 204 -3.24 1.94 3.93
CA GLY A 204 -4.49 2.63 4.26
C GLY A 204 -4.80 2.62 5.75
N ALA A 205 -4.57 1.50 6.46
CA ALA A 205 -4.76 1.42 7.90
C ALA A 205 -3.81 2.36 8.66
N PHE A 206 -2.53 2.40 8.29
CA PHE A 206 -1.59 3.34 8.90
C PHE A 206 -1.93 4.79 8.59
N ALA A 207 -2.37 5.10 7.37
CA ALA A 207 -2.81 6.44 6.99
C ALA A 207 -4.05 6.89 7.79
N ALA A 208 -4.98 5.98 8.09
CA ALA A 208 -6.11 6.26 8.97
C ALA A 208 -5.68 6.50 10.42
N ALA A 209 -4.64 5.80 10.89
CA ALA A 209 -4.13 5.92 12.26
C ALA A 209 -3.28 7.18 12.49
N ALA A 210 -2.70 7.75 11.42
CA ALA A 210 -1.92 8.98 11.45
C ALA A 210 -2.24 9.86 10.23
N PRO A 211 -3.45 10.46 10.18
CA PRO A 211 -3.92 11.21 9.00
C PRO A 211 -3.09 12.46 8.69
N ASP A 212 -2.42 13.02 9.69
CA ASP A 212 -1.57 14.21 9.54
C ASP A 212 -0.14 13.86 9.08
N ASP A 213 0.26 12.59 9.15
CA ASP A 213 1.63 12.13 8.87
C ASP A 213 1.66 11.00 7.82
N PRO A 214 1.09 11.18 6.61
CA PRO A 214 0.96 10.11 5.60
C PRO A 214 2.32 9.56 5.13
N PHE A 215 3.39 10.37 5.17
CA PHE A 215 4.74 9.93 4.83
C PHE A 215 5.27 8.89 5.83
N ASP A 216 5.18 9.19 7.13
CA ASP A 216 5.64 8.30 8.19
C ASP A 216 4.70 7.11 8.39
N ALA A 217 3.39 7.29 8.17
CA ALA A 217 2.41 6.21 8.09
C ALA A 217 2.77 5.19 7.00
N THR A 218 3.13 5.67 5.81
CA THR A 218 3.56 4.81 4.69
C THR A 218 4.84 4.04 5.06
N ILE A 219 5.84 4.71 5.63
CA ILE A 219 7.08 4.07 6.09
C ILE A 219 6.80 3.01 7.14
N ALA A 220 5.92 3.28 8.11
CA ALA A 220 5.58 2.33 9.16
C ALA A 220 4.91 1.07 8.60
N ALA A 221 3.95 1.23 7.67
CA ALA A 221 3.29 0.09 7.03
C ALA A 221 4.29 -0.78 6.25
N LEU A 222 5.18 -0.17 5.46
CA LEU A 222 6.22 -0.89 4.72
C LEU A 222 7.21 -1.58 5.67
N THR A 223 7.58 -0.93 6.76
CA THR A 223 8.49 -1.50 7.77
C THR A 223 7.88 -2.70 8.48
N VAL A 224 6.60 -2.64 8.86
CA VAL A 224 5.85 -3.79 9.40
C VAL A 224 5.90 -4.97 8.42
N PHE A 225 5.61 -4.70 7.15
CA PHE A 225 5.58 -5.72 6.10
C PHE A 225 6.96 -6.34 5.86
N ALA A 226 8.02 -5.51 5.85
CA ALA A 226 9.40 -5.95 5.68
C ALA A 226 9.90 -6.79 6.86
N VAL A 227 9.65 -6.35 8.11
CA VAL A 227 10.09 -7.08 9.30
C VAL A 227 9.32 -8.38 9.46
N ALA A 228 7.99 -8.37 9.30
CA ALA A 228 7.19 -9.59 9.35
C ALA A 228 7.57 -10.57 8.22
N GLY A 229 7.85 -10.05 7.02
CA GLY A 229 8.31 -10.85 5.88
C GLY A 229 9.67 -11.49 6.14
N GLN A 230 10.60 -10.77 6.76
CA GLN A 230 11.90 -11.31 7.15
C GLN A 230 11.76 -12.40 8.23
N GLN A 231 10.94 -12.18 9.25
CA GLN A 231 10.70 -13.16 10.32
C GLN A 231 10.06 -14.44 9.77
N ALA A 232 9.00 -14.31 8.97
CA ALA A 232 8.34 -15.45 8.35
C ALA A 232 9.26 -16.21 7.39
N GLY A 233 10.12 -15.50 6.66
CA GLY A 233 11.08 -16.08 5.73
C GLY A 233 12.18 -16.92 6.37
N ALA A 234 12.50 -16.69 7.65
CA ALA A 234 13.55 -17.43 8.34
C ALA A 234 13.20 -18.92 8.53
N ASP A 235 11.93 -19.22 8.78
CA ASP A 235 11.45 -20.59 9.08
C ASP A 235 10.53 -21.17 7.98
N ALA A 236 10.35 -20.44 6.87
CA ALA A 236 9.53 -20.89 5.76
C ALA A 236 10.31 -21.84 4.85
N GLU A 237 9.69 -22.98 4.54
CA GLU A 237 10.21 -23.99 3.61
C GLU A 237 9.79 -23.73 2.14
N GLY A 238 8.89 -22.76 1.92
CA GLY A 238 8.37 -22.40 0.61
C GLY A 238 7.21 -21.39 0.70
N PRO A 239 6.61 -20.98 -0.43
CA PRO A 239 5.55 -19.96 -0.45
C PRO A 239 4.29 -20.36 0.33
N GLY A 240 3.97 -21.65 0.38
CA GLY A 240 2.84 -22.16 1.17
C GLY A 240 3.08 -21.97 2.67
N SER A 241 4.25 -22.38 3.19
CA SER A 241 4.57 -22.20 4.60
C SER A 241 4.85 -20.75 4.97
N PHE A 242 5.43 -19.97 4.05
CA PHE A 242 5.56 -18.53 4.21
C PHE A 242 4.22 -17.83 4.45
N SER A 243 3.17 -18.18 3.69
CA SER A 243 1.90 -17.47 3.71
C SER A 243 1.26 -17.41 5.10
N TRP A 244 1.18 -18.55 5.81
CA TRP A 244 0.61 -18.55 7.17
C TRP A 244 1.60 -18.02 8.21
N ARG A 245 2.91 -18.30 8.08
CA ARG A 245 3.94 -17.74 8.96
C ARG A 245 3.97 -16.20 8.90
N PHE A 246 3.68 -15.62 7.74
CA PHE A 246 3.62 -14.18 7.56
C PHE A 246 2.47 -13.56 8.37
N LEU A 247 1.29 -14.20 8.40
CA LEU A 247 0.17 -13.76 9.24
C LEU A 247 0.50 -13.88 10.73
N ASP A 248 1.14 -14.98 11.14
CA ASP A 248 1.57 -15.17 12.53
C ASP A 248 2.63 -14.13 12.93
N ALA A 249 3.59 -13.84 12.06
CA ALA A 249 4.62 -12.83 12.27
C ALA A 249 4.02 -11.42 12.39
N LEU A 250 3.05 -11.07 11.54
CA LEU A 250 2.32 -9.80 11.65
C LEU A 250 1.64 -9.67 13.02
N THR A 251 1.00 -10.74 13.50
CA THR A 251 0.33 -10.77 14.80
C THR A 251 1.34 -10.63 15.96
N GLY A 252 2.44 -11.39 15.89
CA GLY A 252 3.46 -11.46 16.94
C GLY A 252 4.39 -10.24 17.02
N LEU A 253 4.44 -9.41 15.98
CA LEU A 253 5.30 -8.22 15.94
C LEU A 253 4.88 -7.20 17.00
N THR A 254 5.78 -6.79 17.90
CA THR A 254 5.51 -5.71 18.88
C THR A 254 6.11 -4.39 18.41
N PRO A 255 5.61 -3.23 18.88
CA PRO A 255 6.22 -1.92 18.62
C PRO A 255 7.74 -1.88 18.85
N GLU A 256 8.21 -2.47 19.94
CA GLU A 256 9.62 -2.47 20.32
C GLU A 256 10.45 -3.35 19.39
N THR A 257 9.94 -4.53 19.02
CA THR A 257 10.63 -5.40 18.05
C THR A 257 10.65 -4.79 16.66
N LEU A 258 9.59 -4.07 16.27
CA LEU A 258 9.54 -3.36 15.01
C LEU A 258 10.60 -2.26 14.94
N ASP A 259 10.69 -1.39 15.95
CA ASP A 259 11.68 -0.32 15.96
C ASP A 259 13.12 -0.85 16.03
N ARG A 260 13.35 -1.95 16.75
CA ARG A 260 14.66 -2.62 16.81
C ARG A 260 15.09 -3.20 15.47
N ASP A 261 14.16 -3.87 14.75
CA ASP A 261 14.47 -4.62 13.54
C ASP A 261 14.28 -3.78 12.26
N ALA A 262 13.74 -2.57 12.37
CA ALA A 262 13.54 -1.63 11.28
C ALA A 262 14.87 -1.24 10.61
N ARG A 263 14.92 -1.39 9.28
CA ARG A 263 16.08 -0.98 8.46
C ARG A 263 15.68 0.16 7.55
N ILE A 264 15.61 1.36 8.13
CA ILE A 264 15.22 2.59 7.44
C ILE A 264 16.45 3.49 7.27
N SER A 265 16.72 3.94 6.04
CA SER A 265 17.82 4.85 5.74
C SER A 265 17.35 6.08 4.96
N ALA A 266 18.14 7.15 5.00
CA ALA A 266 17.93 8.29 4.12
C ALA A 266 18.15 7.88 2.66
N ALA A 267 17.34 8.41 1.75
CA ALA A 267 17.43 8.09 0.34
C ALA A 267 18.29 9.07 -0.47
#